data_AF-A0A7I8IRH5-F1
#
_entry.id   AF-A0A7I8IRH5-F1
#
_cell.length_a   1.000
_cell.length_b   1.000
_cell.length_c   1.000
_cell.angle_alpha   90.00
_cell.angle_beta   90.00
_cell.angle_gamma   90.00
#
_symmetry.space_group_name_H-M   'P 1'
#
loop_
_entity.id
_entity.type
_entity.pdbx_description
1 polymer ?
#
loop_
_entity_poly.entity_id
_entity_poly.type
_entity_poly.pdbx_seq_one_letter_code
_entity_poly.pdbx_strand_id
1 'polypeptide(L)'
;MAELCKLHGWGVRETPRRVFDAVLFNNELDILAIRWNELLPYVSEFFFLDMESWRASVHRYRSGETRYVHFRQSDELLADAGWHCSFCFRRISEFVFKMKAYSHVDRVKFSYYLDPGRIQRIICQGLDLFDMFPEEYTFREIISKLGPIPRSFSAVHLPGYLIQNVDKFRYLLPGNCQREEG
;
A
#
# COMPACT_ATOMS: atom_id res chain seq x y z
N MET A 1 -0.91 21.24 -13.96
CA MET A 1 -2.33 20.88 -13.78
C MET A 1 -3.15 21.01 -15.07
N ALA A 2 -3.17 22.15 -15.76
CA ALA A 2 -3.97 22.31 -16.98
C ALA A 2 -3.61 21.31 -18.10
N GLU A 3 -2.32 21.06 -18.33
CA GLU A 3 -1.87 20.06 -19.30
C GLU A 3 -2.27 18.63 -18.91
N LEU A 4 -2.16 18.28 -17.62
CA LEU A 4 -2.59 16.98 -17.11
C LEU A 4 -4.10 16.77 -17.30
N CYS A 5 -4.93 17.77 -16.98
CA CYS A 5 -6.37 17.68 -17.21
C CYS A 5 -6.68 17.47 -18.70
N LYS A 6 -5.98 18.19 -19.59
CA LYS A 6 -6.16 18.08 -21.04
C LYS A 6 -5.84 16.69 -21.57
N LEU A 7 -4.80 16.02 -21.05
CA LEU A 7 -4.45 14.65 -21.44
C LEU A 7 -5.58 13.64 -21.15
N HIS A 8 -6.40 13.89 -20.13
CA HIS A 8 -7.53 13.05 -19.76
C HIS A 8 -8.88 13.56 -20.29
N GLY A 9 -8.89 14.58 -21.16
CA GLY A 9 -10.13 15.20 -21.66
C GLY A 9 -10.92 15.94 -20.58
N TRP A 10 -10.28 16.32 -19.48
CA TRP A 10 -10.88 17.02 -18.35
C TRP A 10 -10.66 18.52 -18.44
N GLY A 11 -11.65 19.30 -18.00
CA GLY A 11 -11.50 20.74 -17.77
C GLY A 11 -10.88 21.02 -16.41
N VAL A 12 -10.01 22.03 -16.32
CA VAL A 12 -9.57 22.55 -15.02
C VAL A 12 -10.78 23.14 -14.30
N ARG A 13 -10.98 22.75 -13.04
CA ARG A 13 -12.09 23.29 -12.24
C ARG A 13 -11.75 24.71 -11.80
N GLU A 14 -12.71 25.62 -11.94
CA GLU A 14 -12.59 27.01 -11.46
C GLU A 14 -12.38 27.08 -9.95
N THR A 15 -13.03 26.19 -9.20
CA THR A 15 -12.89 26.06 -7.75
C THR A 15 -12.35 24.67 -7.38
N PRO A 16 -11.25 24.56 -6.62
CA PRO A 16 -10.72 23.26 -6.20
C PRO A 16 -11.74 22.52 -5.31
N ARG A 17 -11.84 21.19 -5.45
CA ARG A 17 -12.60 20.38 -4.47
C ARG A 17 -11.74 20.23 -3.22
N ARG A 18 -12.39 20.12 -2.06
CA ARG A 18 -11.73 19.57 -0.88
C ARG A 18 -11.47 18.08 -1.12
N VAL A 19 -10.23 17.67 -0.95
CA VAL A 19 -9.80 16.27 -1.02
C VAL A 19 -9.41 15.88 0.39
N PHE A 20 -10.01 14.81 0.88
CA PHE A 20 -9.75 14.29 2.22
C PHE A 20 -9.07 12.95 2.08
N ASP A 21 -7.91 12.81 2.72
CA ASP A 21 -7.19 11.55 2.75
C ASP A 21 -7.37 10.90 4.11
N ALA A 22 -8.12 9.80 4.14
CA ALA A 22 -8.35 9.04 5.35
C ALA A 22 -7.53 7.75 5.29
N VAL A 23 -6.49 7.68 6.13
CA VAL A 23 -5.50 6.60 6.09
C VAL A 23 -5.57 5.76 7.37
N LEU A 24 -5.60 4.44 7.17
CA LEU A 24 -5.35 3.49 8.24
C LEU A 24 -3.86 3.44 8.52
N PHE A 25 -3.50 3.58 9.79
CA PHE A 25 -2.12 3.57 10.23
C PHE A 25 -1.89 2.43 11.23
N ASN A 26 -0.96 1.52 10.92
CA ASN A 26 -0.54 0.46 11.84
C ASN A 26 0.99 0.39 11.91
N ASN A 27 1.59 1.37 12.59
CA ASN A 27 3.03 1.48 12.82
C ASN A 27 3.90 1.56 11.54
N GLU A 28 3.30 1.83 10.39
CA GLU A 28 3.97 1.96 9.08
C GLU A 28 4.50 3.39 8.88
N LEU A 29 5.34 3.86 9.80
CA LEU A 29 5.76 5.27 9.89
C LEU A 29 6.44 5.78 8.61
N ASP A 30 7.31 4.97 8.00
CA ASP A 30 7.99 5.37 6.77
C ASP A 30 7.04 5.50 5.58
N ILE A 31 6.05 4.60 5.49
CA ILE A 31 5.00 4.67 4.47
C ILE A 31 4.12 5.90 4.69
N LEU A 32 3.75 6.19 5.95
CA LEU A 32 3.04 7.41 6.27
C LEU A 32 3.84 8.67 5.89
N ALA A 33 5.14 8.69 6.19
CA ALA A 33 6.00 9.81 5.83
C ALA A 33 6.09 10.03 4.32
N ILE A 34 6.24 8.96 3.53
CA ILE A 34 6.24 9.06 2.07
C ILE A 34 4.88 9.59 1.59
N ARG A 35 3.77 9.01 2.05
CA ARG A 35 2.41 9.42 1.66
C ARG A 35 2.15 10.89 1.97
N TRP A 36 2.53 11.33 3.16
CA TRP A 36 2.36 12.70 3.58
C TRP A 36 3.10 13.65 2.65
N ASN A 37 4.39 13.40 2.37
CA ASN A 37 5.18 14.29 1.53
C ASN A 37 4.76 14.27 0.04
N GLU A 38 4.20 13.17 -0.45
CA GLU A 38 3.59 13.12 -1.79
C GLU A 38 2.29 13.91 -1.89
N LEU A 39 1.42 13.74 -0.90
CA LEU A 39 0.03 14.14 -1.02
C LEU A 39 -0.28 15.49 -0.39
N LEU A 40 0.61 16.04 0.46
CA LEU A 40 0.41 17.32 1.14
C LEU A 40 0.01 18.47 0.21
N PRO A 41 0.56 18.61 -1.02
CA PRO A 41 0.15 19.68 -1.93
C PRO A 41 -1.25 19.51 -2.53
N TYR A 42 -1.83 18.31 -2.45
CA TYR A 42 -3.05 17.92 -3.16
C TYR A 42 -4.24 17.63 -2.23
N VAL A 43 -3.95 17.26 -0.98
CA VAL A 43 -4.94 16.91 0.04
C VAL A 43 -5.23 18.13 0.91
N SER A 44 -6.51 18.39 1.16
CA SER A 44 -6.95 19.50 2.01
C SER A 44 -6.79 19.18 3.49
N GLU A 45 -7.03 17.93 3.89
CA GLU A 45 -6.91 17.48 5.28
C GLU A 45 -6.67 15.97 5.34
N PHE A 46 -5.80 15.54 6.25
CA PHE A 46 -5.50 14.15 6.52
C PHE A 46 -6.22 13.69 7.79
N PHE A 47 -6.90 12.55 7.70
CA PHE A 47 -7.53 11.89 8.83
C PHE A 47 -6.82 10.58 9.13
N PHE A 48 -6.37 10.45 10.37
CA PHE A 48 -5.95 9.17 10.92
C PHE A 48 -7.17 8.45 11.43
N LEU A 49 -7.47 7.31 10.80
CA LEU A 49 -8.56 6.46 11.24
C LEU A 49 -8.03 5.38 12.16
N ASP A 50 -8.77 5.10 13.22
CA ASP A 50 -8.49 3.98 14.09
C ASP A 50 -8.77 2.64 13.39
N MET A 51 -8.35 1.55 14.02
CA MET A 51 -8.48 0.21 13.46
C MET A 51 -9.91 -0.35 13.55
N GLU A 52 -10.91 0.44 13.94
CA GLU A 52 -12.31 0.01 13.98
C GLU A 52 -12.88 -0.01 12.54
N SER A 53 -12.50 -1.05 11.80
CA SER A 53 -13.19 -1.53 10.60
C SER A 53 -13.28 -0.54 9.43
N TRP A 54 -12.20 0.17 9.09
CA TRP A 54 -12.16 0.93 7.83
C TRP A 54 -11.65 0.07 6.65
N ARG A 55 -12.14 0.33 5.43
CA ARG A 55 -11.54 -0.17 4.19
C ARG A 55 -11.36 0.97 3.21
N ALA A 56 -10.22 0.98 2.52
CA ALA A 56 -9.93 1.99 1.51
C ALA A 56 -10.98 1.92 0.39
N SER A 57 -11.67 3.03 0.15
CA SER A 57 -12.66 3.17 -0.90
C SER A 57 -12.59 4.58 -1.49
N VAL A 58 -12.81 4.67 -2.80
CA VAL A 58 -12.91 5.95 -3.50
C VAL A 58 -14.38 6.19 -3.82
N HIS A 59 -14.92 7.31 -3.34
CA HIS A 59 -16.31 7.69 -3.58
C HIS A 59 -16.39 9.09 -4.16
N ARG A 60 -17.20 9.27 -5.20
CA ARG A 60 -17.69 10.61 -5.54
C ARG A 60 -18.79 10.96 -4.54
N TYR A 61 -18.48 11.85 -3.61
CA TYR A 61 -19.44 12.29 -2.61
C TYR A 61 -20.67 12.94 -3.26
N ARG A 62 -21.85 12.46 -2.88
CA ARG A 62 -23.18 12.98 -3.20
C ARG A 62 -23.99 13.08 -1.92
N SER A 63 -24.40 14.29 -1.57
CA SER A 63 -25.18 14.54 -0.35
C SER A 63 -26.46 13.68 -0.34
N GLY A 64 -26.71 12.97 0.76
CA GLY A 64 -27.88 12.11 0.94
C GLY A 64 -27.79 10.71 0.30
N GLU A 65 -26.92 10.52 -0.69
CA GLU A 65 -26.73 9.23 -1.39
C GLU A 65 -25.50 8.47 -0.89
N THR A 66 -24.37 9.15 -0.69
CA THR A 66 -23.12 8.51 -0.26
C THR A 66 -23.25 8.08 1.19
N ARG A 67 -23.23 6.76 1.42
CA ARG A 67 -23.23 6.13 2.74
C ARG A 67 -22.00 5.25 2.88
N TYR A 68 -21.59 5.03 4.12
CA TYR A 68 -20.61 4.01 4.44
C TYR A 68 -21.17 2.61 4.14
N VAL A 69 -20.37 1.78 3.49
CA VAL A 69 -20.75 0.45 2.98
C VAL A 69 -19.50 -0.43 2.84
N HIS A 70 -19.67 -1.74 3.07
CA HIS A 70 -18.58 -2.71 3.12
C HIS A 70 -18.34 -3.48 1.80
N PHE A 71 -18.79 -2.97 0.67
CA PHE A 71 -18.67 -3.64 -0.64
C PHE A 71 -18.29 -2.65 -1.74
N ARG A 72 -17.83 -3.16 -2.90
CA ARG A 72 -17.44 -2.35 -4.07
C ARG A 72 -18.55 -1.35 -4.44
N GLN A 73 -18.20 -0.07 -4.55
CA GLN A 73 -19.15 1.02 -4.82
C GLN A 73 -19.10 1.57 -6.23
N SER A 74 -18.04 1.26 -6.98
CA SER A 74 -17.87 1.71 -8.34
C SER A 74 -16.96 0.75 -9.10
N ASP A 75 -17.15 0.68 -10.41
CA ASP A 75 -16.25 0.04 -11.37
C ASP A 75 -15.27 1.05 -11.99
N GLU A 76 -15.40 2.34 -11.65
CA GLU A 76 -14.49 3.38 -12.10
C GLU A 76 -13.13 3.21 -11.41
N LEU A 77 -12.11 2.91 -12.22
CA LEU A 77 -10.73 2.79 -11.78
C LEU A 77 -9.96 4.04 -12.18
N LEU A 78 -9.38 4.71 -11.20
CA LEU A 78 -8.47 5.81 -11.45
C LEU A 78 -7.06 5.21 -11.60
N ALA A 79 -6.52 5.26 -12.82
CA ALA A 79 -5.14 4.83 -13.08
C ALA A 79 -4.16 5.63 -12.22
N ASP A 80 -3.16 4.93 -11.64
CA ASP A 80 -2.14 5.50 -10.76
C ASP A 80 -2.69 6.32 -9.56
N ALA A 81 -3.94 6.07 -9.14
CA ALA A 81 -4.58 6.84 -8.08
C ALA A 81 -4.06 6.58 -6.66
N GLY A 82 -3.09 5.71 -6.53
CA GLY A 82 -2.38 5.51 -5.29
C GLY A 82 -1.49 4.29 -5.32
N TRP A 83 -0.55 4.29 -4.39
CA TRP A 83 0.28 3.16 -4.06
C TRP A 83 -0.15 2.67 -2.67
N HIS A 84 -0.13 1.36 -2.48
CA HIS A 84 -0.36 0.74 -1.19
C HIS A 84 0.76 -0.26 -0.95
N CYS A 85 1.38 -0.18 0.22
CA CYS A 85 2.18 -1.28 0.70
C CYS A 85 1.72 -1.64 2.11
N SER A 86 1.47 -2.93 2.29
CA SER A 86 1.33 -3.57 3.60
C SER A 86 2.60 -4.38 3.83
N PHE A 87 3.16 -4.31 5.05
CA PHE A 87 4.44 -4.97 5.38
C PHE A 87 5.69 -4.37 4.68
N CYS A 88 5.73 -3.06 4.49
CA CYS A 88 6.92 -2.33 4.03
C CYS A 88 7.73 -1.74 5.20
N PHE A 89 8.17 -2.58 6.13
CA PHE A 89 8.91 -2.11 7.31
C PHE A 89 10.42 -2.08 7.11
N ARG A 90 11.09 -1.24 7.90
CA ARG A 90 12.56 -1.13 7.92
C ARG A 90 13.17 -2.30 8.69
N ARG A 91 12.52 -2.76 9.77
CA ARG A 91 13.04 -3.80 10.67
C ARG A 91 12.17 -5.06 10.65
N ILE A 92 12.81 -6.23 10.78
CA ILE A 92 12.10 -7.53 10.85
C ILE A 92 11.19 -7.62 12.08
N SER A 93 11.57 -7.00 13.20
CA SER A 93 10.74 -6.96 14.41
C SER A 93 9.37 -6.33 14.18
N GLU A 94 9.26 -5.36 13.27
CA GLU A 94 7.98 -4.73 12.91
C GLU A 94 7.10 -5.67 12.08
N PHE A 95 7.69 -6.52 11.23
CA PHE A 95 6.95 -7.60 10.57
C PHE A 95 6.38 -8.56 11.60
N VAL A 96 7.21 -9.04 12.54
CA VAL A 96 6.77 -9.96 13.60
C VAL A 96 5.68 -9.33 14.46
N PHE A 97 5.84 -8.06 14.84
CA PHE A 97 4.83 -7.32 15.59
C PHE A 97 3.52 -7.23 14.82
N LYS A 98 3.55 -6.79 13.55
CA LYS A 98 2.35 -6.72 12.72
C LYS A 98 1.73 -8.10 12.58
N MET A 99 2.48 -9.16 12.28
CA MET A 99 1.94 -10.52 12.14
C MET A 99 1.22 -11.01 13.42
N LYS A 100 1.65 -10.59 14.61
CA LYS A 100 1.00 -10.92 15.89
C LYS A 100 -0.21 -10.03 16.22
N ALA A 101 -0.19 -8.77 15.81
CA ALA A 101 -1.23 -7.78 16.12
C ALA A 101 -2.28 -7.63 15.00
N TYR A 102 -2.03 -8.22 13.84
CA TYR A 102 -2.87 -8.10 12.65
C TYR A 102 -4.20 -8.84 12.82
N SER A 103 -5.26 -8.34 12.20
CA SER A 103 -6.60 -8.93 12.22
C SER A 103 -6.65 -10.36 11.66
N HIS A 104 -5.64 -10.77 10.88
CA HIS A 104 -5.48 -12.14 10.40
C HIS A 104 -4.33 -12.88 11.10
N VAL A 105 -4.17 -12.69 12.41
CA VAL A 105 -3.21 -13.45 13.23
C VAL A 105 -3.43 -14.97 13.13
N ASP A 106 -4.64 -15.41 12.78
CA ASP A 106 -4.99 -16.80 12.50
C ASP A 106 -4.18 -17.43 11.34
N ARG A 107 -3.62 -16.61 10.45
CA ARG A 107 -2.71 -17.06 9.38
C ARG A 107 -1.36 -17.54 9.94
N VAL A 108 -0.96 -17.08 11.12
CA VAL A 108 0.28 -17.49 11.80
C VAL A 108 0.06 -18.81 12.54
N LYS A 109 -0.07 -19.91 11.79
CA LYS A 109 -0.40 -21.23 12.36
C LYS A 109 0.78 -21.91 13.07
N PHE A 110 2.00 -21.57 12.66
CA PHE A 110 3.24 -22.17 13.15
C PHE A 110 4.23 -21.09 13.59
N SER A 111 5.01 -21.39 14.63
CA SER A 111 5.99 -20.44 15.17
C SER A 111 7.07 -20.03 14.16
N TYR A 112 7.39 -20.90 13.18
CA TYR A 112 8.39 -20.60 12.16
C TYR A 112 8.01 -19.42 11.27
N TYR A 113 6.72 -19.07 11.13
CA TYR A 113 6.31 -17.87 10.39
C TYR A 113 6.92 -16.58 10.98
N LEU A 114 7.19 -16.61 12.29
CA LEU A 114 7.76 -15.50 13.04
C LEU A 114 9.29 -15.56 13.16
N ASP A 115 9.93 -16.56 12.55
CA ASP A 115 11.39 -16.67 12.52
C ASP A 115 11.99 -15.51 11.71
N PRO A 116 12.83 -14.64 12.32
CA PRO A 116 13.38 -13.47 11.65
C PRO A 116 14.19 -13.83 10.40
N GLY A 117 14.94 -14.93 10.45
CA GLY A 117 15.74 -15.42 9.33
C GLY A 117 14.86 -15.83 8.15
N ARG A 118 13.75 -16.53 8.39
CA ARG A 118 12.76 -16.88 7.36
C ARG A 118 12.12 -15.64 6.79
N ILE A 119 11.64 -14.71 7.61
CA ILE A 119 10.99 -13.48 7.15
C ILE A 119 11.93 -12.72 6.21
N GLN A 120 13.20 -12.52 6.60
CA GLN A 120 14.20 -11.87 5.77
C GLN A 120 14.41 -12.59 4.43
N ARG A 121 14.51 -13.93 4.43
CA ARG A 121 14.67 -14.72 3.20
C ARG A 121 13.47 -14.57 2.27
N ILE A 122 12.25 -14.67 2.80
CA ILE A 122 11.01 -14.56 2.03
C ILE A 122 10.88 -13.19 1.37
N ILE A 123 11.15 -12.11 2.12
CA ILE A 123 11.16 -10.75 1.59
C ILE A 123 12.14 -10.64 0.41
N CYS A 124 13.36 -11.14 0.56
CA CYS A 124 14.39 -11.08 -0.48
C CYS A 124 14.10 -11.97 -1.70
N GLN A 125 13.34 -13.05 -1.51
CA GLN A 125 12.92 -13.94 -2.58
C GLN A 125 11.63 -13.45 -3.26
N GLY A 126 10.89 -12.52 -2.66
CA GLY A 126 9.60 -12.07 -3.18
C GLY A 126 8.51 -13.15 -3.05
N LEU A 127 8.56 -13.95 -1.99
CA LEU A 127 7.60 -15.00 -1.68
C LEU A 127 6.49 -14.48 -0.76
N ASP A 128 5.39 -15.23 -0.67
CA ASP A 128 4.30 -14.93 0.26
C ASP A 128 4.73 -15.15 1.73
N LEU A 129 4.44 -14.20 2.60
CA LEU A 129 4.86 -14.23 4.01
C LEU A 129 4.21 -15.37 4.81
N PHE A 130 3.00 -15.76 4.42
CA PHE A 130 2.13 -16.72 5.08
C PHE A 130 2.05 -18.07 4.33
N ASP A 131 2.84 -18.25 3.26
CA ASP A 131 2.81 -19.42 2.36
C ASP A 131 1.40 -19.69 1.78
N MET A 132 0.67 -18.63 1.46
CA MET A 132 -0.69 -18.71 0.92
C MET A 132 -0.71 -18.79 -0.61
N PHE A 133 -1.79 -19.36 -1.15
CA PHE A 133 -2.11 -19.27 -2.57
C PHE A 133 -2.57 -17.85 -2.94
N PRO A 134 -2.31 -17.38 -4.17
CA PRO A 134 -2.85 -16.12 -4.67
C PRO A 134 -4.39 -16.07 -4.57
N GLU A 135 -4.93 -14.94 -4.12
CA GLU A 135 -6.38 -14.70 -4.00
C GLU A 135 -6.98 -14.34 -5.38
N GLU A 136 -7.11 -15.32 -6.27
CA GLU A 136 -7.62 -15.15 -7.65
C GLU A 136 -8.85 -16.03 -7.94
N TYR A 137 -9.63 -15.66 -8.95
CA TYR A 137 -10.91 -16.33 -9.27
C TYR A 137 -10.81 -17.39 -10.37
N THR A 138 -9.68 -17.46 -11.10
CA THR A 138 -9.48 -18.47 -12.16
C THR A 138 -8.19 -19.27 -11.95
N PHE A 139 -8.22 -20.57 -12.29
CA PHE A 139 -7.03 -21.43 -12.21
C PHE A 139 -5.86 -20.90 -13.04
N ARG A 140 -6.14 -20.31 -14.21
CA ARG A 140 -5.11 -19.72 -15.06
C ARG A 140 -4.38 -18.58 -14.34
N GLU A 141 -5.13 -17.71 -13.66
CA GLU A 141 -4.55 -16.59 -12.89
C GLU A 141 -3.79 -17.08 -11.66
N ILE A 142 -4.36 -18.03 -10.92
CA ILE A 142 -3.68 -18.68 -9.78
C ILE A 142 -2.32 -19.23 -10.22
N ILE A 143 -2.30 -20.05 -11.27
CA ILE A 143 -1.06 -20.65 -11.79
C ILE A 143 -0.08 -19.57 -12.28
N SER A 144 -0.56 -18.51 -12.93
CA SER A 144 0.30 -17.43 -13.42
C SER A 144 0.93 -16.60 -12.31
N LYS A 145 0.32 -16.56 -11.12
CA LYS A 145 0.78 -15.78 -9.96
C LYS A 145 1.42 -16.65 -8.88
N LEU A 146 1.56 -17.95 -9.12
CA LEU A 146 2.26 -18.86 -8.20
C LEU A 146 3.76 -18.61 -8.23
N GLY A 147 4.37 -18.62 -7.04
CA GLY A 147 5.81 -18.50 -6.86
C GLY A 147 6.28 -17.06 -6.60
N PRO A 148 7.59 -16.80 -6.76
CA PRO A 148 8.19 -15.49 -6.51
C PRO A 148 7.64 -14.39 -7.42
N ILE A 149 7.42 -13.22 -6.85
CA ILE A 149 7.12 -12.01 -7.63
C ILE A 149 8.34 -11.68 -8.52
N PRO A 150 8.17 -11.50 -9.84
CA PRO A 150 9.25 -11.12 -10.73
C PRO A 150 9.94 -9.82 -10.29
N ARG A 151 11.27 -9.84 -10.26
CA ARG A 151 12.04 -8.64 -9.90
C ARG A 151 11.88 -7.57 -10.97
N SER A 152 11.62 -6.34 -10.54
CA SER A 152 11.61 -5.15 -11.39
C SER A 152 12.62 -4.15 -10.86
N PHE A 153 13.40 -3.57 -11.77
CA PHE A 153 14.30 -2.43 -11.47
C PHE A 153 13.67 -1.09 -11.88
N SER A 154 12.40 -1.10 -12.29
CA SER A 154 11.69 0.10 -12.69
C SER A 154 11.30 0.94 -11.47
N ALA A 155 11.50 2.24 -11.57
CA ALA A 155 11.02 3.23 -10.61
C ALA A 155 9.75 3.97 -11.10
N VAL A 156 9.18 3.58 -12.24
CA VAL A 156 8.10 4.33 -12.92
C VAL A 156 6.84 4.51 -12.06
N HIS A 157 6.56 3.56 -11.16
CA HIS A 157 5.39 3.62 -10.27
C HIS A 157 5.77 3.84 -8.79
N LEU A 158 7.01 4.28 -8.52
CA LEU A 158 7.43 4.59 -7.16
C LEU A 158 7.16 6.06 -6.82
N PRO A 159 6.82 6.37 -5.55
CA PRO A 159 6.65 7.75 -5.10
C PRO A 159 7.90 8.61 -5.35
N GLY A 160 7.73 9.83 -5.86
CA GLY A 160 8.81 10.78 -6.11
C GLY A 160 9.64 11.12 -4.86
N TYR A 161 9.00 11.34 -3.72
CA TYR A 161 9.61 11.56 -2.41
C TYR A 161 10.46 10.37 -1.96
N LEU A 162 10.02 9.14 -2.25
CA LEU A 162 10.83 7.94 -1.99
C LEU A 162 12.11 7.99 -2.84
N ILE A 163 12.00 8.30 -4.13
CA ILE A 163 13.14 8.40 -5.06
C ILE A 163 14.09 9.54 -4.69
N GLN A 164 13.58 10.66 -4.21
CA GLN A 164 14.40 11.80 -3.78
C GLN A 164 15.14 11.55 -2.45
N ASN A 165 14.67 10.59 -1.63
CA ASN A 165 15.21 10.27 -0.31
C ASN A 165 15.72 8.82 -0.24
N VAL A 166 16.46 8.40 -1.27
CA VAL A 166 16.97 7.02 -1.43
C VAL A 166 17.73 6.54 -0.19
N ASP A 167 18.60 7.35 0.41
CA ASP A 167 19.41 6.91 1.56
C ASP A 167 18.55 6.44 2.74
N LYS A 168 17.43 7.15 2.99
CA LYS A 168 16.49 6.85 4.07
C LYS A 168 15.61 5.64 3.76
N PHE A 169 15.18 5.50 2.51
CA PHE A 169 14.20 4.50 2.07
C PHE A 169 14.82 3.39 1.22
N ARG A 170 16.15 3.25 1.24
CA ARG A 170 16.88 2.30 0.39
C ARG A 170 16.31 0.89 0.45
N TYR A 171 15.85 0.46 1.63
CA TYR A 171 15.31 -0.87 1.87
C TYR A 171 14.01 -1.15 1.07
N LEU A 172 13.31 -0.12 0.58
CA LEU A 172 12.13 -0.24 -0.29
C LEU A 172 12.50 -0.30 -1.78
N LEU A 173 13.76 -0.03 -2.14
CA LEU A 173 14.20 0.06 -3.52
C LEU A 173 14.76 -1.29 -4.04
N PRO A 174 14.66 -1.53 -5.36
CA PRO A 174 15.22 -2.73 -5.99
C PRO A 174 16.68 -2.98 -5.59
N GLY A 175 17.00 -4.24 -5.27
CA GLY A 175 18.35 -4.65 -4.86
C GLY A 175 18.67 -4.52 -3.37
N ASN A 176 17.81 -3.87 -2.58
CA ASN A 176 18.06 -3.57 -1.16
C ASN A 176 17.07 -4.29 -0.23
N CYS A 177 16.93 -5.62 -0.37
CA CYS A 177 15.92 -6.37 0.39
C CYS A 177 16.27 -6.59 1.88
N GLN A 178 17.54 -6.39 2.27
CA GLN A 178 17.98 -6.58 3.65
C GLN A 178 17.32 -5.54 4.55
N ARG A 179 16.75 -6.01 5.66
CA ARG A 179 16.13 -5.22 6.70
C ARG A 179 17.12 -5.02 7.84
N GLU A 180 16.95 -3.93 8.56
CA GLU A 180 17.83 -3.61 9.68
C GLU A 180 17.52 -4.55 10.86
N GLU A 181 18.58 -4.94 11.56
CA GLU A 181 18.45 -5.58 12.86
C GLU A 181 17.93 -4.54 13.87
N GLY A 182 16.91 -4.95 14.63
CA GLY A 182 16.15 -4.08 15.51
C GLY A 182 16.57 -4.19 16.96
#